data_AF-A0A645H1D0-F1
#
_entry.id   AF-A0A645H1D0-F1
#
_cell.length_a   1.000
_cell.length_b   1.000
_cell.length_c   1.000
_cell.angle_alpha   90.00
_cell.angle_beta   90.00
_cell.angle_gamma   90.00
#
_symmetry.space_group_name_H-M   'P 1'
#
loop_
_entity.id
_entity.type
_entity.pdbx_description
1 polymer ?
#
loop_
_entity_poly.entity_id
_entity_poly.type
_entity_poly.pdbx_seq_one_letter_code
_entity_poly.pdbx_strand_id
1 'polypeptide(L)'
;MMAHPGKKLMFMGQEFGQFIEWNYKQGLDWLLLDYEKHVQLKNYFKFINELYKNTPALWQNDYDWKGFSWISNDDVNNSVIAFRRIDDDGREIIAVCNFTKVLRKNYCIGVPRNGTYEVIMNSDAIEFGGEGKGSAGKIQSLPKPMHTLPYSVSLELPGNSVIYLKTPKQQRSGKHKTN
;
A
#
# COMPACT_ATOMS: atom_id res chain seq x y z
N MET A 1 -2.87 -7.42 3.78
CA MET A 1 -2.78 -8.63 2.95
C MET A 1 -2.01 -8.43 1.64
N MET A 2 -2.46 -7.55 0.74
CA MET A 2 -1.93 -7.48 -0.64
C MET A 2 -0.44 -7.09 -0.74
N ALA A 3 0.03 -6.11 0.03
CA ALA A 3 1.44 -5.74 0.05
C ALA A 3 2.35 -6.65 0.89
N HIS A 4 1.82 -7.45 1.83
CA HIS A 4 2.66 -8.35 2.63
C HIS A 4 3.27 -9.44 1.72
N PRO A 5 4.47 -9.96 1.97
CA PRO A 5 5.00 -11.10 1.20
C PRO A 5 4.10 -12.34 1.26
N GLY A 6 4.08 -13.11 0.17
CA GLY A 6 3.34 -14.37 0.02
C GLY A 6 2.13 -14.27 -0.91
N LYS A 7 1.68 -15.40 -1.47
CA LYS A 7 0.57 -15.44 -2.42
C LYS A 7 -0.79 -15.21 -1.76
N LYS A 8 -1.77 -14.82 -2.57
CA LYS A 8 -3.06 -14.28 -2.12
C LYS A 8 -4.16 -15.27 -2.43
N LEU A 9 -4.98 -15.58 -1.44
CA LEU A 9 -6.19 -16.36 -1.59
C LEU A 9 -7.27 -15.73 -0.71
N MET A 10 -8.43 -15.47 -1.29
CA MET A 10 -9.64 -15.09 -0.57
C MET A 10 -10.79 -15.97 -1.04
N PHE A 11 -11.78 -16.15 -0.18
CA PHE A 11 -12.96 -16.94 -0.47
C PHE A 11 -14.06 -16.06 -1.08
N MET A 12 -14.93 -16.68 -1.88
CA MET A 12 -16.04 -16.00 -2.54
C MET A 12 -16.98 -15.34 -1.52
N GLY A 13 -17.46 -14.14 -1.82
CA GLY A 13 -18.29 -13.33 -0.92
C GLY A 13 -17.51 -12.29 -0.13
N GLN A 14 -16.21 -12.50 0.10
CA GLN A 14 -15.36 -11.54 0.81
C GLN A 14 -15.11 -10.27 -0.02
N GLU A 15 -15.08 -10.38 -1.34
CA GLU A 15 -14.75 -9.30 -2.26
C GLU A 15 -15.85 -8.24 -2.40
N PHE A 16 -17.07 -8.55 -1.99
CA PHE A 16 -18.17 -7.58 -1.93
C PHE A 16 -18.78 -7.47 -0.53
N GLY A 17 -18.16 -8.10 0.49
CA GLY A 17 -18.55 -7.92 1.89
C GLY A 17 -19.90 -8.54 2.23
N GLN A 18 -20.09 -9.82 1.89
CA GLN A 18 -21.27 -10.55 2.36
C GLN A 18 -21.36 -10.51 3.89
N PHE A 19 -22.54 -10.19 4.43
CA PHE A 19 -22.75 -10.06 5.88
C PHE A 19 -22.90 -11.39 6.59
N ILE A 20 -23.68 -12.31 6.01
CA ILE A 20 -23.91 -13.61 6.62
C ILE A 20 -22.75 -14.56 6.33
N GLU A 21 -22.57 -15.53 7.22
CA GLU A 21 -21.64 -16.63 7.00
C GLU A 21 -21.98 -17.39 5.72
N TRP A 22 -20.96 -17.95 5.09
CA TRP A 22 -21.16 -18.79 3.93
C TRP A 22 -21.99 -20.03 4.29
N ASN A 23 -23.05 -20.26 3.51
CA ASN A 23 -23.93 -21.41 3.66
C ASN A 23 -23.90 -22.25 2.38
N TYR A 24 -23.31 -23.45 2.43
CA TYR A 24 -23.21 -24.34 1.27
C TYR A 24 -24.55 -24.75 0.64
N LYS A 25 -25.67 -24.59 1.36
CA LYS A 25 -27.02 -24.89 0.87
C LYS A 25 -27.65 -23.73 0.07
N GLN A 26 -27.04 -22.56 0.10
CA GLN A 26 -27.57 -21.34 -0.51
C GLN A 26 -26.54 -20.72 -1.44
N GLY A 27 -27.02 -19.91 -2.39
CA GLY A 27 -26.13 -19.04 -3.17
C GLY A 27 -25.54 -17.94 -2.29
N LEU A 28 -24.55 -17.22 -2.83
CA LEU A 28 -24.11 -15.97 -2.22
C LEU A 28 -25.19 -14.90 -2.33
N ASP A 29 -25.16 -13.92 -1.44
CA ASP A 29 -26.12 -12.81 -1.40
C ASP A 29 -25.83 -11.77 -2.49
N TRP A 30 -26.02 -12.15 -3.75
CA TRP A 30 -25.75 -11.29 -4.90
C TRP A 30 -26.56 -9.98 -4.91
N LEU A 31 -27.73 -9.98 -4.24
CA LEU A 31 -28.55 -8.78 -4.03
C LEU A 31 -27.79 -7.65 -3.33
N LEU A 32 -26.72 -7.95 -2.58
CA LEU A 32 -25.91 -6.93 -1.92
C LEU A 32 -25.23 -5.99 -2.93
N LEU A 33 -25.01 -6.44 -4.17
CA LEU A 33 -24.45 -5.61 -5.24
C LEU A 33 -25.39 -4.53 -5.75
N ASP A 34 -26.65 -4.49 -5.31
CA ASP A 34 -27.58 -3.38 -5.56
C ASP A 34 -27.32 -2.19 -4.61
N TYR A 35 -26.51 -2.38 -3.56
CA TYR A 35 -26.16 -1.35 -2.58
C TYR A 35 -24.74 -0.80 -2.84
N GLU A 36 -24.63 0.53 -2.82
CA GLU A 36 -23.42 1.26 -3.20
C GLU A 36 -22.15 0.80 -2.46
N LYS A 37 -22.23 0.55 -1.15
CA LYS A 37 -21.06 0.17 -0.33
C LYS A 37 -20.46 -1.18 -0.73
N HIS A 38 -21.27 -2.14 -1.16
CA HIS A 38 -20.79 -3.44 -1.63
C HIS A 38 -20.14 -3.33 -3.02
N VAL A 39 -20.69 -2.46 -3.88
CA VAL A 39 -20.10 -2.14 -5.19
C VAL A 39 -18.74 -1.45 -5.01
N GLN A 40 -18.63 -0.50 -4.08
CA GLN A 40 -17.37 0.18 -3.76
C GLN A 40 -16.30 -0.80 -3.26
N LEU A 41 -16.65 -1.73 -2.37
CA LEU A 41 -15.73 -2.78 -1.91
C LEU A 41 -15.29 -3.72 -3.05
N LYS A 42 -16.23 -4.10 -3.92
CA LYS A 42 -15.91 -4.89 -5.12
C LYS A 42 -14.98 -4.15 -6.07
N ASN A 43 -15.16 -2.84 -6.23
CA ASN A 43 -14.26 -1.99 -7.02
C ASN A 43 -12.87 -1.87 -6.40
N TYR A 44 -12.79 -1.78 -5.06
CA TYR A 44 -11.52 -1.86 -4.34
C TYR A 44 -10.77 -3.17 -4.66
N PHE A 45 -11.46 -4.32 -4.59
CA PHE A 45 -10.82 -5.60 -4.90
C PHE A 45 -10.43 -5.74 -6.38
N LYS A 46 -11.23 -5.19 -7.29
CA LYS A 46 -10.84 -5.10 -8.71
C LYS A 46 -9.55 -4.29 -8.86
N PHE A 47 -9.51 -3.09 -8.28
CA PHE A 47 -8.37 -2.19 -8.37
C PHE A 47 -7.10 -2.80 -7.78
N ILE A 48 -7.16 -3.32 -6.55
CA ILE A 48 -5.98 -3.85 -5.86
C ILE A 48 -5.44 -5.11 -6.53
N ASN A 49 -6.28 -5.92 -7.17
CA ASN A 49 -5.85 -7.05 -7.98
C ASN A 49 -5.13 -6.60 -9.27
N GLU A 50 -5.65 -5.58 -9.96
CA GLU A 50 -4.95 -4.99 -11.11
C GLU A 50 -3.61 -4.39 -10.70
N LEU A 51 -3.58 -3.66 -9.58
CA LEU A 51 -2.34 -3.10 -9.04
C LEU A 51 -1.33 -4.20 -8.72
N TYR A 52 -1.76 -5.28 -8.07
CA TYR A 52 -0.92 -6.43 -7.73
C TYR A 52 -0.31 -7.04 -9.00
N LYS A 53 -1.12 -7.40 -10.01
CA LYS A 53 -0.64 -7.99 -11.26
C LYS A 53 0.36 -7.10 -11.98
N ASN A 54 0.08 -5.80 -12.05
CA ASN A 54 0.89 -4.84 -12.81
C ASN A 54 2.13 -4.32 -12.05
N THR A 55 2.36 -4.76 -10.81
CA THR A 55 3.45 -4.28 -9.96
C THR A 55 4.33 -5.45 -9.48
N PRO A 56 5.39 -5.81 -10.23
CA PRO A 56 6.26 -6.96 -9.90
C PRO A 56 6.79 -6.98 -8.47
N ALA A 57 7.10 -5.81 -7.89
CA ALA A 57 7.55 -5.69 -6.50
C ALA A 57 6.62 -6.36 -5.48
N LEU A 58 5.32 -6.45 -5.77
CA LEU A 58 4.34 -7.05 -4.86
C LEU A 58 4.32 -8.58 -4.88
N TRP A 59 4.97 -9.24 -5.85
CA TRP A 59 4.88 -10.70 -6.03
C TRP A 59 6.14 -11.42 -6.52
N GLN A 60 7.09 -10.73 -7.15
CA GLN A 60 8.28 -11.34 -7.76
C GLN A 60 9.19 -11.99 -6.71
N ASN A 61 9.49 -11.24 -5.65
CA ASN A 61 10.42 -11.64 -4.60
C ASN A 61 9.71 -11.97 -3.27
N ASP A 62 8.63 -12.74 -3.30
CA ASP A 62 7.87 -13.10 -2.09
C ASP A 62 8.62 -14.01 -1.11
N TYR A 63 9.59 -14.79 -1.61
CA TYR A 63 10.31 -15.83 -0.84
C TYR A 63 11.78 -15.50 -0.60
N ASP A 64 12.19 -14.26 -0.88
CA ASP A 64 13.57 -13.80 -0.76
C ASP A 64 13.62 -12.57 0.16
N TRP A 65 14.60 -12.54 1.07
CA TRP A 65 14.86 -11.43 1.98
C TRP A 65 15.07 -10.10 1.25
N LYS A 66 15.56 -10.13 0.00
CA LYS A 66 15.72 -8.91 -0.82
C LYS A 66 14.39 -8.26 -1.19
N GLY A 67 13.28 -9.00 -1.17
CA GLY A 67 11.97 -8.55 -1.63
C GLY A 67 11.15 -7.77 -0.61
N PHE A 68 11.61 -7.71 0.64
CA PHE A 68 10.89 -7.07 1.75
C PHE A 68 11.86 -6.40 2.73
N SER A 69 11.50 -5.21 3.23
CA SER A 69 12.27 -4.54 4.27
C SER A 69 11.38 -3.64 5.11
N TRP A 70 11.47 -3.73 6.44
CA TRP A 70 10.75 -2.83 7.35
C TRP A 70 11.29 -1.40 7.26
N ILE A 71 10.38 -0.42 7.34
CA ILE A 71 10.71 0.99 7.58
C ILE A 71 10.39 1.33 9.04
N SER A 72 9.17 1.05 9.48
CA SER A 72 8.76 1.20 10.88
C SER A 72 7.86 0.03 11.25
N ASN A 73 8.22 -0.66 12.33
CA ASN A 73 7.50 -1.83 12.87
C ASN A 73 7.33 -1.75 14.40
N ASP A 74 7.71 -0.62 14.98
CA ASP A 74 7.86 -0.37 16.41
C ASP A 74 6.98 0.78 16.91
N ASP A 75 6.22 1.45 16.03
CA ASP A 75 5.29 2.52 16.40
C ASP A 75 3.96 1.96 16.96
N VAL A 76 4.07 1.24 18.08
CA VAL A 76 2.96 0.59 18.78
C VAL A 76 1.92 1.61 19.25
N ASN A 77 2.38 2.78 19.71
CA ASN A 77 1.51 3.85 20.23
C ASN A 77 0.55 4.39 19.17
N ASN A 78 0.99 4.46 17.91
CA ASN A 78 0.14 4.89 16.82
C ASN A 78 -0.51 3.74 16.03
N SER A 79 -0.08 2.51 16.29
CA SER A 79 -0.40 1.30 15.52
C SER A 79 -0.23 1.52 14.01
N VAL A 80 0.91 2.12 13.66
CA VAL A 80 1.32 2.36 12.28
C VAL A 80 2.50 1.44 11.96
N ILE A 81 2.45 0.82 10.79
CA ILE A 81 3.60 0.10 10.22
C ILE A 81 3.89 0.61 8.82
N ALA A 82 5.15 0.58 8.45
CA ALA A 82 5.60 0.90 7.10
C ALA A 82 6.68 -0.08 6.65
N PHE A 83 6.61 -0.51 5.39
CA PHE A 83 7.59 -1.44 4.82
C PHE A 83 7.70 -1.30 3.30
N ARG A 84 8.80 -1.82 2.77
CA ARG A 84 9.17 -1.83 1.35
C ARG A 84 8.93 -3.19 0.75
N ARG A 85 8.49 -3.20 -0.51
CA ARG A 85 8.44 -4.33 -1.42
C ARG A 85 9.32 -4.02 -2.62
N ILE A 86 10.21 -4.93 -3.00
CA ILE A 86 11.31 -4.66 -3.93
C ILE A 86 11.37 -5.76 -5.00
N ASP A 87 11.44 -5.36 -6.27
CA ASP A 87 11.61 -6.27 -7.39
C ASP A 87 13.08 -6.42 -7.83
N ASP A 88 13.35 -7.29 -8.80
CA ASP A 88 14.71 -7.55 -9.28
C ASP A 88 15.34 -6.37 -10.04
N ASP A 89 14.51 -5.46 -10.57
CA ASP A 89 14.97 -4.23 -11.21
C ASP A 89 15.21 -3.09 -10.19
N GLY A 90 15.05 -3.37 -8.90
CA GLY A 90 15.14 -2.38 -7.84
C GLY A 90 14.01 -1.35 -7.86
N ARG A 91 12.88 -1.65 -8.49
CA ARG A 91 11.65 -0.85 -8.33
C ARG A 91 11.01 -1.23 -7.00
N GLU A 92 10.52 -0.22 -6.29
CA GLU A 92 10.02 -0.43 -4.94
C GLU A 92 8.65 0.20 -4.73
N ILE A 93 7.85 -0.47 -3.90
CA ILE A 93 6.59 0.00 -3.35
C ILE A 93 6.75 0.11 -1.85
N ILE A 94 6.35 1.25 -1.29
CA ILE A 94 6.27 1.44 0.15
C ILE A 94 4.80 1.34 0.55
N ALA A 95 4.46 0.43 1.46
CA ALA A 95 3.15 0.36 2.07
C ALA A 95 3.20 0.98 3.47
N VAL A 96 2.25 1.88 3.76
CA VAL A 96 2.08 2.53 5.06
C VAL A 96 0.67 2.23 5.56
N CYS A 97 0.55 1.58 6.70
CA CYS A 97 -0.73 1.12 7.25
C CYS A 97 -1.01 1.84 8.57
N ASN A 98 -2.18 2.46 8.70
CA ASN A 98 -2.68 3.01 9.95
C ASN A 98 -3.85 2.16 10.45
N PHE A 99 -3.64 1.41 11.53
CA PHE A 99 -4.64 0.49 12.06
C PHE A 99 -5.51 1.08 13.18
N THR A 100 -5.50 2.41 13.33
CA THR A 100 -6.36 3.14 14.27
C THR A 100 -7.33 4.03 13.51
N LYS A 101 -8.43 4.42 14.17
CA LYS A 101 -9.39 5.38 13.63
C LYS A 101 -8.86 6.82 13.55
N VAL A 102 -7.67 7.10 14.10
CA VAL A 102 -7.13 8.45 14.24
C VAL A 102 -6.48 8.87 12.92
N LEU A 103 -6.95 9.98 12.34
CA LEU A 103 -6.29 10.65 11.21
C LEU A 103 -4.93 11.22 11.67
N ARG A 104 -3.85 10.88 10.96
CA ARG A 104 -2.52 11.38 11.26
C ARG A 104 -2.07 12.34 10.19
N LYS A 105 -1.97 13.62 10.55
CA LYS A 105 -1.43 14.67 9.66
C LYS A 105 0.07 14.75 9.82
N ASN A 106 0.77 15.07 8.73
CA ASN A 106 2.22 15.23 8.70
C ASN A 106 3.02 14.04 9.26
N TYR A 107 2.48 12.83 9.11
CA TYR A 107 3.11 11.61 9.59
C TYR A 107 4.32 11.29 8.71
N CYS A 108 5.51 11.36 9.29
CA CYS A 108 6.75 11.19 8.56
C CYS A 108 7.20 9.73 8.55
N ILE A 109 7.69 9.26 7.40
CA ILE A 109 8.40 7.98 7.29
C ILE A 109 9.71 8.14 6.54
N GLY A 110 10.73 7.38 6.94
CA GLY A 110 11.98 7.24 6.20
C GLY A 110 11.77 6.61 4.83
N VAL A 111 12.50 7.10 3.82
CA VAL A 111 12.48 6.59 2.45
C VAL A 111 13.89 6.52 1.85
N PRO A 112 14.17 5.54 0.96
CA PRO A 112 15.54 5.22 0.55
C PRO A 112 16.14 6.20 -0.46
N ARG A 113 15.31 6.96 -1.19
CA ARG A 113 15.74 7.75 -2.36
C ARG A 113 15.26 9.18 -2.29
N ASN A 114 16.08 10.09 -2.78
CA ASN A 114 15.63 11.43 -3.12
C ASN A 114 14.71 11.38 -4.36
N GLY A 115 13.67 12.20 -4.38
CA GLY A 115 12.82 12.42 -5.53
C GLY A 115 11.34 12.45 -5.18
N THR A 116 10.53 12.33 -6.22
CA THR A 116 9.07 12.37 -6.12
C THR A 116 8.49 10.96 -6.03
N TYR A 117 7.84 10.67 -4.91
CA TYR A 117 7.08 9.45 -4.66
C TYR A 117 5.65 9.65 -5.18
N GLU A 118 5.08 8.63 -5.79
CA GLU A 118 3.71 8.69 -6.32
C GLU A 118 2.80 7.85 -5.44
N VAL A 119 1.71 8.42 -4.95
CA VAL A 119 0.63 7.67 -4.31
C VAL A 119 -0.13 6.92 -5.40
N ILE A 120 0.04 5.61 -5.43
CA ILE A 120 -0.61 4.75 -6.43
C ILE A 120 -1.86 4.06 -5.88
N MET A 121 -2.07 4.12 -4.56
CA MET A 121 -3.25 3.58 -3.90
C MET A 121 -3.42 4.25 -2.54
N ASN A 122 -4.65 4.63 -2.23
CA ASN A 122 -5.12 5.05 -0.92
C ASN A 122 -6.43 4.31 -0.65
N SER A 123 -6.47 3.46 0.38
CA SER A 123 -7.68 2.67 0.67
C SER A 123 -8.85 3.49 1.17
N ASP A 124 -8.64 4.74 1.60
CA ASP A 124 -9.69 5.66 2.03
C ASP A 124 -10.31 6.46 0.86
N ALA A 125 -9.93 6.17 -0.39
CA ALA A 125 -10.50 6.87 -1.55
C ALA A 125 -12.02 6.66 -1.65
N ILE A 126 -12.74 7.67 -2.17
CA ILE A 126 -14.21 7.68 -2.24
C ILE A 126 -14.74 6.53 -3.10
N GLU A 127 -14.06 6.21 -4.19
CA GLU A 127 -14.42 5.09 -5.07
C GLU A 127 -14.37 3.71 -4.39
N PHE A 128 -13.69 3.60 -3.25
CA PHE A 128 -13.59 2.41 -2.42
C PHE A 128 -14.48 2.50 -1.17
N GLY A 129 -15.24 3.60 -1.03
CA GLY A 129 -16.20 3.82 0.04
C GLY A 129 -15.63 4.45 1.31
N GLY A 130 -14.39 4.95 1.25
CA GLY A 130 -13.78 5.76 2.31
C GLY A 130 -14.20 7.23 2.25
N GLU A 131 -13.52 8.07 3.04
CA GLU A 131 -13.85 9.48 3.21
C GLU A 131 -13.10 10.42 2.25
N GLY A 132 -12.21 9.89 1.41
CA GLY A 132 -11.40 10.65 0.47
C GLY A 132 -10.28 11.46 1.12
N LYS A 133 -9.89 11.12 2.36
CA LYS A 133 -8.83 11.82 3.08
C LYS A 133 -7.46 11.26 2.71
N GLY A 134 -6.40 11.94 3.15
CA GLY A 134 -5.04 11.41 3.05
C GLY A 134 -4.28 11.88 1.82
N SER A 135 -3.05 11.39 1.74
CA SER A 135 -2.13 11.80 0.68
C SER A 135 -2.57 11.27 -0.68
N ALA A 136 -2.42 12.08 -1.73
CA ALA A 136 -2.71 11.72 -3.11
C ALA A 136 -1.67 12.35 -4.06
N GLY A 137 -1.57 11.81 -5.28
CA GLY A 137 -0.69 12.35 -6.30
C GLY A 137 0.80 12.20 -5.96
N LYS A 138 1.56 13.28 -6.07
CA LYS A 138 3.04 13.28 -5.98
C LYS A 138 3.52 13.88 -4.67
N ILE A 139 4.44 13.21 -3.99
CA ILE A 139 5.00 13.59 -2.69
C ILE A 139 6.51 13.71 -2.84
N GLN A 140 7.04 14.89 -2.51
CA GLN A 140 8.47 15.14 -2.60
C GLN A 140 9.18 14.67 -1.32
N SER A 141 10.27 13.93 -1.47
CA SER A 141 11.12 13.58 -0.34
C SER A 141 11.94 14.78 0.15
N LEU A 142 12.21 14.80 1.45
CA LEU A 142 13.09 15.77 2.10
C LEU A 142 14.41 15.10 2.53
N PRO A 143 15.55 15.80 2.50
CA PRO A 143 16.85 15.31 2.97
C PRO A 143 16.91 15.32 4.51
N LYS A 144 15.97 14.62 5.15
CA LYS A 144 15.86 14.45 6.60
C LYS A 144 15.88 12.95 6.91
N PRO A 145 17.02 12.41 7.38
CA PRO A 145 17.14 11.00 7.71
C PRO A 145 16.14 10.57 8.78
N MET A 146 15.56 9.39 8.59
CA MET A 146 14.57 8.80 9.50
C MET A 146 14.52 7.30 9.28
N HIS A 147 14.24 6.51 10.33
CA HIS A 147 14.11 5.05 10.22
C HIS A 147 15.31 4.38 9.54
N THR A 148 16.54 4.83 9.85
CA THR A 148 17.80 4.39 9.22
C THR A 148 17.93 4.65 7.71
N LEU A 149 16.99 5.40 7.12
CA LEU A 149 16.98 5.77 5.71
C LEU A 149 17.40 7.25 5.52
N PRO A 150 18.02 7.61 4.38
CA PRO A 150 18.64 8.92 4.19
C PRO A 150 17.65 10.07 3.96
N TYR A 151 16.42 9.77 3.54
CA TYR A 151 15.37 10.77 3.26
C TYR A 151 14.10 10.45 4.04
N SER A 152 13.13 11.36 4.02
CA SER A 152 11.78 11.12 4.53
C SER A 152 10.72 11.77 3.65
N VAL A 153 9.49 11.29 3.78
CA VAL A 153 8.28 11.93 3.23
C VAL A 153 7.30 12.20 4.35
N SER A 154 6.49 13.25 4.20
CA SER A 154 5.40 13.59 5.11
C SER A 154 4.07 13.17 4.47
N LEU A 155 3.26 12.42 5.21
CA LEU A 155 2.00 11.87 4.74
C LEU A 155 0.84 12.35 5.62
N GLU A 156 -0.31 12.57 5.01
CA GLU A 156 -1.59 12.46 5.70
C GLU A 156 -2.09 11.01 5.61
N LEU A 157 -2.29 10.35 6.76
CA LEU A 157 -2.73 8.96 6.88
C LEU A 157 -4.14 8.90 7.47
N PRO A 158 -5.17 8.56 6.67
CA PRO A 158 -6.52 8.36 7.16
C PRO A 158 -6.60 7.25 8.22
N GLY A 159 -7.66 7.26 9.03
CA GLY A 159 -7.91 6.18 9.98
C GLY A 159 -8.25 4.88 9.27
N ASN A 160 -7.80 3.74 9.80
CA ASN A 160 -8.05 2.40 9.25
C ASN A 160 -7.69 2.27 7.76
N SER A 161 -6.56 2.86 7.35
CA SER A 161 -6.20 2.98 5.94
C SER A 161 -4.83 2.41 5.62
N VAL A 162 -4.61 2.21 4.33
CA VAL A 162 -3.31 1.85 3.78
C VAL A 162 -3.03 2.73 2.56
N ILE A 163 -1.81 3.28 2.50
CA ILE A 163 -1.30 4.05 1.36
C ILE A 163 -0.13 3.31 0.74
N TYR A 164 -0.14 3.14 -0.59
CA TYR A 164 1.01 2.65 -1.35
C TYR A 164 1.70 3.80 -2.09
N LEU A 165 3.01 3.90 -1.90
CA LEU A 165 3.87 4.83 -2.61
C LEU A 165 4.76 4.07 -3.59
N LYS A 166 4.76 4.49 -4.84
CA LYS A 166 5.76 4.10 -5.82
C LYS A 166 7.00 4.98 -5.66
N THR A 167 8.14 4.34 -5.49
CA THR A 167 9.41 5.04 -5.29
C THR A 167 9.93 5.65 -6.60
N PRO A 168 10.72 6.75 -6.53
CA PRO A 168 11.46 7.26 -7.66
C PRO A 168 12.36 6.17 -8.29
N LYS A 169 12.53 6.22 -9.60
CA LYS A 169 13.50 5.36 -10.29
C LYS A 169 14.89 5.58 -9.69
N GLN A 170 15.64 4.50 -9.51
CA GLN A 170 17.03 4.59 -9.13
C GLN A 170 17.78 5.37 -10.22
N GLN A 171 18.43 6.47 -9.86
CA GLN A 171 19.36 7.10 -10.77
C GLN A 171 20.49 6.10 -11.00
N ARG A 172 20.71 5.67 -12.26
CA ARG A 172 21.91 4.91 -12.61
C ARG A 172 23.10 5.77 -12.22
N SER A 173 23.92 5.30 -11.28
CA SER A 173 25.22 5.92 -11.06
C SER A 173 25.95 5.91 -12.40
N GLY A 174 26.26 7.10 -12.92
CA GLY A 174 27.08 7.20 -14.12
C GLY A 174 28.38 6.46 -13.86
N LYS A 175 28.71 5.47 -14.72
CA LYS A 175 30.04 4.87 -14.73
C LYS A 175 31.04 6.03 -14.77
N HIS A 176 31.81 6.21 -13.70
CA HIS A 176 33.00 7.04 -13.73
C HIS A 176 33.87 6.46 -14.85
N LYS A 177 33.95 7.15 -16.00
CA LYS A 177 35.00 6.89 -16.98
C LYS A 177 36.27 7.42 -16.34
N THR A 178 37.01 6.53 -15.69
CA THR A 178 38.44 6.73 -15.45
C THR A 178 39.10 6.72 -16.84
N ASN A 179 39.57 7.89 -17.27
CA ASN A 179 40.60 8.00 -18.32
C ASN A 179 41.93 7.49 -17.79
#